data_AF-A6FJT7-F1
#
_entry.id   AF-A6FJT7-F1
#
_cell.length_a   1.000
_cell.length_b   1.000
_cell.length_c   1.000
_cell.angle_alpha   90.00
_cell.angle_beta   90.00
_cell.angle_gamma   90.00
#
_symmetry.space_group_name_H-M   'P 1'
#
loop_
_entity.id
_entity.type
_entity.pdbx_description
1 polymer ?
#
loop_
_entity_poly.entity_id
_entity_poly.type
_entity_poly.pdbx_seq_one_letter_code
_entity_poly.pdbx_strand_id
1 'polypeptide(L)'
;FGFTSRKQLVTAEVRLNEIAKVEGDVVDLNTLKAAGLVTKNILFVKVVLSGEITRPVTIRGIKATKGAVEAIVAAGGQIEG
;
A
#
# COMPACT_ATOMS: atom_id res chain seq x y z
N PHE A 1 -27.67 8.60 15.11
CA PHE A 1 -27.88 8.21 13.69
C PHE A 1 -26.53 8.19 12.98
N GLY A 2 -26.33 7.30 12.00
CA GLY A 2 -25.09 7.15 11.23
C GLY A 2 -25.26 6.14 10.09
N PHE A 3 -24.47 6.25 9.02
CA PHE A 3 -24.47 5.33 7.88
C PHE A 3 -23.11 4.66 7.72
N THR A 4 -23.08 3.38 7.36
CA THR A 4 -21.86 2.66 7.03
C THR A 4 -21.67 2.60 5.52
N SER A 5 -20.49 2.99 5.04
CA SER A 5 -20.21 2.98 3.61
C SER A 5 -19.82 1.57 3.14
N ARG A 6 -20.53 1.04 2.14
CA ARG A 6 -20.14 -0.22 1.47
C ARG A 6 -18.73 -0.17 0.89
N LYS A 7 -18.25 1.01 0.48
CA LYS A 7 -16.91 1.19 -0.07
C LYS A 7 -15.80 1.00 0.97
N GLN A 8 -16.09 1.33 2.23
CA GLN A 8 -15.14 1.13 3.32
C GLN A 8 -14.84 -0.37 3.55
N LEU A 9 -15.82 -1.24 3.30
CA LEU A 9 -15.67 -2.70 3.47
C LEU A 9 -14.69 -3.34 2.46
N VAL A 10 -14.39 -2.65 1.35
CA VAL A 10 -13.51 -3.13 0.27
C VAL A 10 -12.27 -2.26 0.09
N THR A 11 -12.01 -1.35 1.04
CA THR A 11 -10.83 -0.48 1.04
C THR A 11 -9.94 -0.86 2.22
N ALA A 12 -8.65 -1.09 1.96
CA ALA A 12 -7.66 -1.34 2.99
C ALA A 12 -6.57 -0.27 2.98
N GLU A 13 -5.97 -0.05 4.14
CA GLU A 13 -4.78 0.77 4.30
C GLU A 13 -3.58 -0.12 4.59
N VAL A 14 -2.44 0.18 3.97
CA VAL A 14 -1.19 -0.57 4.14
C VAL A 14 -0.09 0.38 4.55
N ARG A 15 0.72 -0.06 5.52
CA ARG A 15 1.81 0.74 6.08
C ARG A 15 3.14 0.50 5.36
N LEU A 16 4.09 1.43 5.52
CA LEU A 16 5.42 1.31 4.88
C LEU A 16 6.24 0.14 5.44
N ASN A 17 6.18 -0.08 6.75
CA ASN A 17 6.83 -1.21 7.40
C ASN A 17 6.25 -2.58 6.99
N GLU A 18 4.99 -2.62 6.57
CA GLU A 18 4.33 -3.81 6.04
C GLU A 18 4.77 -4.08 4.59
N ILE A 19 4.89 -3.02 3.77
CA ILE A 19 5.41 -3.11 2.40
C ILE A 19 6.84 -3.69 2.37
N ALA A 20 7.67 -3.36 3.36
CA ALA A 20 9.02 -3.92 3.47
C ALA A 20 9.04 -5.45 3.61
N LYS A 21 7.94 -6.08 4.03
CA LYS A 21 7.80 -7.55 4.15
C LYS A 21 7.34 -8.22 2.87
N VAL A 22 6.93 -7.45 1.86
CA VAL A 22 6.49 -8.00 0.57
C VAL A 22 7.72 -8.54 -0.17
N GLU A 23 7.61 -9.77 -0.67
CA GLU A 23 8.63 -10.35 -1.51
C GLU A 23 8.55 -9.76 -2.92
N GLY A 24 9.70 -9.33 -3.44
CA GLY A 24 9.83 -8.66 -4.73
C GLY A 24 9.91 -7.14 -4.62
N ASP A 25 10.19 -6.51 -5.76
CA ASP A 25 10.37 -5.05 -5.85
C ASP A 25 9.09 -4.33 -6.28
N VAL A 26 8.10 -5.06 -6.79
CA VAL A 26 6.83 -4.49 -7.28
C VAL A 26 5.70 -4.75 -6.30
N VAL A 27 5.07 -3.66 -5.85
CA VAL A 27 3.95 -3.66 -4.91
C VAL A 27 2.68 -3.35 -5.69
N ASP A 28 1.87 -4.38 -5.93
CA ASP A 28 0.56 -4.31 -6.56
C ASP A 28 -0.50 -4.98 -5.66
N LEU A 29 -1.76 -4.93 -6.08
CA LEU A 29 -2.86 -5.51 -5.30
C LEU A 29 -2.72 -7.03 -5.12
N ASN A 30 -2.01 -7.71 -6.04
CA ASN A 30 -1.83 -9.16 -6.00
C ASN A 30 -0.70 -9.54 -5.05
N THR A 31 0.43 -8.83 -5.07
CA THR A 31 1.56 -9.07 -4.16
C THR A 31 1.18 -8.75 -2.72
N LEU A 32 0.39 -7.71 -2.49
CA LEU A 32 -0.17 -7.43 -1.15
C LEU A 32 -1.11 -8.54 -0.65
N LYS A 33 -1.91 -9.14 -1.55
CA LYS A 33 -2.76 -10.30 -1.21
C LYS A 33 -1.93 -11.56 -0.96
N ALA A 34 -0.90 -11.79 -1.75
CA ALA A 34 0.01 -12.93 -1.61
C ALA A 34 0.80 -12.86 -0.30
N ALA A 35 1.24 -11.66 0.08
CA ALA A 35 1.91 -11.38 1.36
C ALA A 35 0.95 -11.44 2.57
N GLY A 36 -0.35 -11.62 2.35
CA GLY A 36 -1.35 -11.68 3.43
C GLY A 36 -1.59 -10.33 4.13
N LEU A 37 -1.11 -9.22 3.56
CA LEU A 37 -1.29 -7.87 4.11
C LEU A 37 -2.71 -7.35 3.90
N VAL A 38 -3.37 -7.79 2.84
CA VAL A 38 -4.76 -7.46 2.54
C VAL A 38 -5.56 -8.71 2.21
N THR A 39 -6.84 -8.71 2.59
CA THR A 39 -7.75 -9.82 2.32
C THR A 39 -8.17 -9.86 0.84
N LYS A 40 -8.56 -11.04 0.35
CA LYS A 40 -8.87 -11.26 -1.08
C LYS A 40 -10.02 -10.38 -1.62
N ASN A 41 -10.95 -10.01 -0.75
CA ASN A 41 -12.11 -9.16 -1.04
C ASN A 41 -11.78 -7.66 -1.19
N ILE A 42 -10.55 -7.24 -0.88
CA ILE A 42 -10.15 -5.83 -1.03
C ILE A 42 -9.98 -5.48 -2.50
N LEU A 43 -10.54 -4.34 -2.87
CA LEU A 43 -10.53 -3.76 -4.22
C LEU A 43 -9.71 -2.47 -4.29
N PHE A 44 -9.59 -1.76 -3.18
CA PHE A 44 -8.84 -0.51 -3.12
C PHE A 44 -7.83 -0.57 -1.98
N VAL A 45 -6.60 -0.20 -2.29
CA VAL A 45 -5.55 -0.06 -1.28
C VAL A 45 -5.07 1.38 -1.27
N LYS A 46 -4.79 1.88 -0.07
CA LYS A 46 -4.12 3.16 0.13
C LYS A 46 -2.89 2.97 1.01
N VAL A 47 -1.73 3.37 0.49
CA VAL A 47 -0.49 3.35 1.27
C VAL A 47 -0.43 4.60 2.15
N VAL A 48 -0.14 4.40 3.43
CA VAL A 48 -0.07 5.46 4.43
C VAL A 48 1.33 5.53 5.05
N LEU A 49 1.75 6.75 5.41
CA LEU A 49 3.02 6.99 6.08
C LEU A 49 2.93 6.45 7.50
N SER A 50 3.48 5.27 7.72
CA SER A 50 3.58 4.65 9.03
C SER A 50 4.76 3.68 9.04
N GLY A 51 5.75 3.97 9.90
CA GLY A 51 7.05 3.32 9.88
C GLY A 51 7.96 3.85 8.79
N GLU A 52 9.08 3.16 8.60
CA GLU A 52 10.13 3.51 7.65
C GLU A 52 10.30 2.40 6.61
N ILE A 53 10.77 2.79 5.44
CA ILE A 53 11.14 1.87 4.37
C ILE A 53 12.55 2.21 3.91
N THR A 54 13.45 1.24 3.97
CA THR A 54 14.85 1.38 3.55
C THR A 54 15.12 0.70 2.21
N ARG A 55 14.16 -0.10 1.74
CA ARG A 55 14.24 -0.84 0.48
C ARG A 55 13.57 -0.03 -0.65
N PRO A 56 14.20 0.09 -1.82
CA PRO A 56 13.53 0.65 -2.99
C PRO A 56 12.40 -0.29 -3.44
N VAL A 57 11.20 0.24 -3.57
CA VAL A 57 10.02 -0.49 -4.04
C VAL A 57 9.27 0.31 -5.11
N THR A 58 8.68 -0.40 -6.07
CA THR A 58 7.86 0.16 -7.14
C THR A 58 6.39 -0.09 -6.82
N ILE A 59 5.64 0.95 -6.52
CA ILE A 59 4.19 0.87 -6.34
C ILE A 59 3.50 0.99 -7.69
N ARG A 60 2.61 0.05 -8.03
CA ARG A 60 1.85 0.08 -9.29
C ARG A 60 0.35 -0.01 -9.04
N GLY A 61 -0.40 0.94 -9.58
CA GLY A 61 -1.87 0.91 -9.59
C GLY A 61 -2.52 1.04 -8.19
N ILE A 62 -1.77 1.54 -7.21
CA ILE A 62 -2.22 1.75 -5.82
C ILE A 62 -2.01 3.21 -5.46
N LYS A 63 -2.95 3.78 -4.69
CA LYS A 63 -2.84 5.16 -4.20
C LYS A 63 -1.92 5.22 -2.99
N ALA A 64 -1.09 6.25 -2.89
CA ALA A 64 -0.30 6.53 -1.70
C ALA A 64 -0.62 7.94 -1.16
N THR A 65 -0.49 8.14 0.14
CA THR A 65 -0.55 9.49 0.73
C THR A 65 0.71 10.27 0.37
N LYS A 66 0.62 11.60 0.37
CA LYS A 66 1.77 12.48 0.06
C LYS A 66 3.04 12.11 0.83
N GLY A 67 2.94 11.93 2.16
CA GLY A 67 4.08 11.53 2.98
C GLY A 67 4.61 10.13 2.68
N ALA A 68 3.74 9.18 2.30
CA ALA A 68 4.18 7.86 1.88
C ALA A 68 4.94 7.92 0.55
N VAL A 69 4.46 8.72 -0.42
CA VAL A 69 5.15 8.96 -1.69
C VAL A 69 6.55 9.49 -1.45
N GLU A 70 6.68 10.52 -0.61
CA GLU A 70 7.96 11.13 -0.26
C GLU A 70 8.92 10.10 0.38
N ALA A 71 8.44 9.28 1.32
CA ALA A 71 9.24 8.24 1.95
C ALA A 71 9.70 7.16 0.98
N ILE A 72 8.84 6.73 0.05
CA ILE A 72 9.18 5.71 -0.96
C ILE A 72 10.22 6.24 -1.94
N VAL A 73 10.05 7.48 -2.42
CA VAL A 73 11.02 8.13 -3.32
C VAL A 73 12.35 8.35 -2.60
N ALA A 74 12.33 8.76 -1.32
CA ALA A 74 13.54 8.88 -0.51
C ALA A 74 14.30 7.56 -0.34
N ALA A 75 13.58 6.43 -0.31
CA ALA A 75 14.15 5.09 -0.29
C ALA A 75 14.61 4.59 -1.68
N GLY A 76 14.52 5.41 -2.72
CA GLY A 76 14.88 5.05 -4.11
C GLY A 76 13.81 4.26 -4.86
N GLY A 77 12.57 4.23 -4.34
CA GLY A 77 11.43 3.60 -4.98
C GLY A 77 10.74 4.48 -6.03
N GLN A 78 9.77 3.90 -6.73
CA GLN A 78 9.02 4.56 -7.80
C GLN A 78 7.52 4.32 -7.64
N ILE A 79 6.69 5.24 -8.11
CA ILE A 79 5.24 5.09 -8.09
C ILE A 79 4.73 5.26 -9.53
N GLU A 80 4.17 4.18 -10.05
CA GLU A 80 3.47 4.12 -11.33
C GLU A 80 1.96 4.27 -11.05
N GLY A 81 1.47 5.49 -11.29
CA GLY A 81 0.08 5.89 -11.10
C GLY A 81 -0.85 5.42 -12.20
#